data_AF-A0A183G5Y6-F1
#
_entry.id   AF-A0A183G5Y6-F1
#
_cell.length_a   1.000
_cell.length_b   1.000
_cell.length_c   1.000
_cell.angle_alpha   90.00
_cell.angle_beta   90.00
_cell.angle_gamma   90.00
#
_symmetry.space_group_name_H-M   'P 1'
#
loop_
_entity.id
_entity.type
_entity.pdbx_description
1 polymer ?
#
loop_
_entity_poly.entity_id
_entity_poly.type
_entity_poly.pdbx_seq_one_letter_code
_entity_poly.pdbx_strand_id
1 'polypeptide(L)'
;MGPTTVSYDTAKVWFQKFRNENLCSANKLRSERPDAVNEVRLLELVLEDHQRCTSELAEDAECSHTTRAQHLRGLGKTCRHGARMPYEHSGHQLQVRKDACMNFLTLLQNFWIYPGPGGGT
;
A
#
# COMPACT_ATOMS: atom_id res chain seq x y z
N MET A 1 26.35 33.11 33.40
CA MET A 1 25.51 32.77 32.22
C MET A 1 24.19 32.26 32.74
N GLY A 2 23.06 32.82 32.29
CA GLY A 2 21.74 32.37 32.73
C GLY A 2 21.39 30.99 32.12
N PRO A 3 20.55 30.19 32.77
CA PRO A 3 20.23 28.81 32.35
C PRO A 3 19.57 28.70 30.96
N THR A 4 19.17 29.82 30.36
CA THR A 4 18.52 29.91 29.05
C THR A 4 19.40 30.53 27.95
N THR A 5 20.67 30.83 28.26
CA THR A 5 21.58 31.49 27.31
C THR A 5 22.23 30.47 26.37
N VAL A 6 22.04 30.65 25.05
CA VAL A 6 22.74 29.85 24.02
C VAL A 6 24.25 30.07 24.05
N SER A 7 25.03 29.03 23.74
CA SER A 7 26.49 29.14 23.71
C SER A 7 26.97 30.11 22.62
N TYR A 8 28.16 30.68 22.83
CA TYR A 8 28.81 31.54 21.84
C TYR A 8 28.94 30.84 20.46
N ASP A 9 29.33 29.57 20.45
CA ASP A 9 29.48 28.79 19.21
C ASP A 9 28.15 28.62 18.47
N THR A 10 27.05 28.40 19.21
CA THR A 10 25.71 28.30 18.62
C THR A 10 25.30 29.63 17.99
N ALA A 11 25.52 30.75 18.69
CA ALA A 11 25.22 32.09 18.18
C ALA A 11 26.04 32.43 16.93
N LYS A 12 27.32 32.05 16.91
CA LYS A 12 28.21 32.22 15.75
C LYS A 12 27.71 31.47 14.52
N VAL A 13 27.29 30.21 14.67
CA VAL A 13 26.72 29.40 13.58
C VAL A 13 25.42 30.01 13.05
N TRP A 14 24.54 30.49 13.92
CA TRP A 14 23.31 31.16 13.51
C TRP A 14 23.57 32.46 12.75
N PHE A 15 24.48 33.30 13.26
CA PHE A 15 24.87 34.54 12.59
C PHE A 15 25.41 34.28 11.17
N GLN A 16 26.19 33.21 10.99
CA GLN A 16 26.69 32.81 9.69
C GLN A 16 25.58 32.30 8.76
N LYS A 17 24.58 31.58 9.28
CA LYS A 17 23.38 31.20 8.48
C LYS A 17 22.60 32.42 8.02
N PHE A 18 22.40 33.40 8.89
CA PHE A 18 21.67 34.64 8.56
C PHE A 18 22.40 35.50 7.53
N ARG A 19 23.75 35.56 7.58
CA ARG A 19 24.55 36.22 6.54
C ARG A 19 24.42 35.57 5.16
N ASN A 20 24.07 34.30 5.11
CA ASN A 20 23.85 33.54 3.87
C ASN A 20 22.37 33.54 3.45
N GLU A 21 21.59 34.52 3.91
CA GLU A 21 20.14 34.68 3.65
C GLU A 21 19.26 33.49 4.06
N ASN A 22 19.81 32.54 4.82
CA ASN A 22 19.07 31.41 5.35
C ASN A 22 18.48 31.77 6.71
N LEU A 23 17.29 32.39 6.68
CA LEU A 23 16.51 32.78 7.86
C LEU A 23 15.74 31.61 8.50
N CYS A 24 15.86 30.39 7.94
CA CYS A 24 15.20 29.23 8.49
C CYS A 24 15.87 28.85 9.82
N SER A 25 15.13 29.06 10.92
CA SER A 25 15.54 28.65 12.26
C SER A 25 15.43 27.13 12.46
N ALA A 26 14.72 26.43 11.57
CA ALA A 26 14.58 24.99 11.64
C ALA A 26 15.95 24.31 11.44
N ASN A 27 16.15 23.22 12.18
CA ASN A 27 17.30 22.39 11.94
C ASN A 27 17.18 21.75 10.55
N LYS A 28 18.31 21.67 9.83
CA LYS A 28 18.34 20.88 8.60
C LYS A 28 17.94 19.45 8.93
N LEU A 29 17.29 18.78 7.97
CA LEU A 29 17.04 17.36 8.06
C LEU A 29 18.38 16.69 8.41
N ARG A 30 18.41 16.00 9.55
CA ARG A 30 19.59 15.20 9.89
C ARG A 30 19.65 14.07 8.88
N SER A 31 20.85 13.67 8.48
CA SER A 31 21.02 12.46 7.68
C SER A 31 20.32 11.32 8.43
N GLU A 32 19.31 10.73 7.82
CA GLU A 32 18.74 9.50 8.34
C GLU A 32 19.76 8.37 8.19
N ARG A 33 19.60 7.37 9.05
CA ARG A 33 20.40 6.16 8.96
C ARG A 33 19.99 5.43 7.68
N PRO A 34 20.93 4.86 6.91
CA PRO A 34 20.56 4.05 5.75
C PRO A 34 19.60 2.94 6.17
N ASP A 35 18.45 2.85 5.50
CA ASP A 35 17.51 1.76 5.74
C ASP A 35 18.16 0.45 5.30
N ALA A 36 18.27 -0.49 6.24
CA ALA A 36 18.84 -1.81 5.99
C ALA A 36 17.89 -2.70 5.17
N VAL A 37 16.66 -2.25 4.91
CA VAL A 37 15.63 -3.05 4.26
C VAL A 37 15.66 -2.82 2.75
N ASN A 38 15.86 -3.89 2.00
CA ASN A 38 15.67 -3.88 0.55
C ASN A 38 14.16 -3.87 0.24
N GLU A 39 13.61 -2.67 0.02
CA GLU A 39 12.18 -2.46 -0.29
C GLU A 39 11.75 -3.14 -1.60
N VAL A 40 12.67 -3.28 -2.57
CA VAL A 40 12.38 -3.93 -3.86
C VAL A 40 12.13 -5.42 -3.63
N ARG A 41 13.02 -6.10 -2.91
CA ARG A 41 12.86 -7.52 -2.54
C ARG A 41 11.58 -7.74 -1.74
N LEU A 42 11.25 -6.81 -0.83
CA LEU A 42 10.02 -6.87 -0.05
C LEU A 42 8.76 -6.76 -0.92
N LEU A 43 8.79 -5.91 -1.95
CA LEU A 43 7.69 -5.77 -2.90
C LEU A 43 7.53 -7.00 -3.81
N GLU A 44 8.63 -7.58 -4.28
CA GLU A 44 8.61 -8.81 -5.08
C GLU A 44 7.93 -9.96 -4.33
N LEU A 45 8.29 -10.17 -3.07
CA LEU A 45 7.68 -11.21 -2.23
C LEU A 45 6.17 -10.97 -2.02
N VAL A 46 5.76 -9.71 -1.86
CA VAL A 46 4.34 -9.36 -1.74
C VAL A 46 3.59 -9.58 -3.06
N LEU A 47 4.23 -9.40 -4.22
CA LEU A 47 3.62 -9.65 -5.53
C LEU A 47 3.47 -11.14 -5.82
N GLU A 48 4.45 -11.94 -5.42
CA GLU A 48 4.43 -13.40 -5.59
C GLU A 48 3.29 -14.03 -4.79
N ASP A 49 3.10 -13.59 -3.54
CA ASP A 49 2.02 -14.09 -2.70
C ASP A 49 1.41 -12.97 -1.84
N HIS A 50 0.31 -12.41 -2.34
CA HIS A 50 -0.45 -11.37 -1.65
C HIS A 50 -1.10 -11.82 -0.33
N GLN A 51 -1.20 -13.13 -0.07
CA GLN A 51 -1.84 -13.64 1.15
C GLN A 51 -0.86 -13.81 2.30
N ARG A 52 0.46 -13.81 2.03
CA ARG A 52 1.46 -13.95 3.09
C ARG A 52 1.42 -12.77 4.05
N CYS A 53 1.27 -13.10 5.33
CA CYS A 53 1.37 -12.11 6.39
C CYS A 53 2.83 -11.72 6.64
N THR A 54 3.03 -10.57 7.29
CA THR A 54 4.36 -10.09 7.69
C THR A 54 5.17 -11.09 8.49
N SER A 55 4.56 -12.05 9.18
CA SER A 55 5.26 -13.13 9.89
C SER A 55 5.87 -14.18 8.97
N GLU A 56 5.25 -14.48 7.83
CA GLU A 56 5.69 -15.51 6.87
C GLU A 56 6.77 -14.98 5.93
N LEU A 57 6.70 -13.67 5.60
CA LEU A 57 7.75 -12.95 4.87
C LEU A 57 9.10 -12.88 5.64
N ALA A 58 9.18 -13.39 6.88
CA ALA A 58 10.31 -13.27 7.79
C ALA A 58 11.54 -14.08 7.40
N GLU A 59 11.36 -15.24 6.78
CA GLU A 59 12.49 -16.05 6.34
C GLU A 59 13.15 -15.45 5.09
N ASP A 60 12.34 -14.80 4.25
CA ASP A 60 12.78 -14.33 2.93
C ASP A 60 13.36 -12.91 2.94
N ALA A 61 13.13 -12.11 3.99
CA ALA A 61 13.69 -10.77 4.13
C ALA A 61 14.50 -10.66 5.42
N GLU A 62 15.78 -10.28 5.29
CA GLU A 62 16.79 -10.12 6.36
C GLU A 62 16.50 -8.96 7.34
N CYS A 63 15.25 -8.78 7.75
CA CYS A 63 14.84 -7.70 8.63
C CYS A 63 13.79 -8.14 9.65
N SER A 64 13.77 -7.45 10.80
CA SER A 64 12.83 -7.77 11.87
C SER A 64 11.37 -7.54 11.44
N HIS A 65 10.44 -8.28 12.04
CA HIS A 65 9.01 -8.19 11.75
C HIS A 65 8.45 -6.75 11.90
N THR A 66 8.87 -6.02 12.93
CA THR A 66 8.41 -4.66 13.19
C THR A 66 8.90 -3.68 12.14
N THR A 67 10.18 -3.80 11.74
CA THR A 67 10.77 -3.02 10.65
C THR A 67 10.02 -3.26 9.35
N ARG A 68 9.83 -4.52 8.94
CA ARG A 68 9.07 -4.86 7.73
C ARG A 68 7.64 -4.32 7.75
N ALA A 69 6.92 -4.46 8.87
CA ALA A 69 5.57 -3.95 8.99
C ALA A 69 5.50 -2.42 8.85
N GLN A 70 6.53 -1.70 9.30
CA GLN A 70 6.65 -0.26 9.11
C GLN A 70 6.91 0.09 7.64
N HIS A 71 7.83 -0.60 6.95
CA HIS A 71 8.08 -0.38 5.53
C HIS A 71 6.84 -0.69 4.67
N LEU A 72 6.16 -1.82 4.92
CA LEU A 72 4.94 -2.16 4.20
C LEU A 72 3.85 -1.10 4.38
N ARG A 73 3.70 -0.55 5.59
CA ARG A 73 2.80 0.59 5.84
C ARG A 73 3.24 1.84 5.07
N GLY A 74 4.54 2.14 5.02
CA GLY A 74 5.10 3.23 4.21
C GLY A 74 4.80 3.07 2.72
N LEU A 75 4.81 1.83 2.22
CA LEU A 75 4.44 1.46 0.85
C LEU A 75 2.92 1.38 0.62
N GLY A 76 2.10 1.69 1.63
CA GLY A 76 0.63 1.63 1.55
C GLY A 76 0.06 0.21 1.53
N LYS A 77 0.85 -0.82 1.84
CA LYS A 77 0.40 -2.21 1.93
C LYS A 77 -0.23 -2.47 3.30
N THR A 78 -1.35 -3.18 3.30
CA THR A 78 -2.06 -3.59 4.52
C THR A 78 -2.39 -5.07 4.44
N CYS A 79 -2.18 -5.79 5.53
CA CYS A 79 -2.63 -7.17 5.64
C CYS A 79 -4.15 -7.17 5.89
N ARG A 80 -4.89 -7.91 5.08
CA ARG A 80 -6.34 -8.12 5.26
C ARG A 80 -6.61 -9.61 5.23
N HIS A 81 -7.57 -10.05 6.03
CA HIS A 81 -8.04 -11.42 5.99
C HIS A 81 -8.74 -11.68 4.65
N GLY A 82 -8.46 -12.83 4.04
CA GLY A 82 -9.16 -13.28 2.84
C GLY A 82 -10.66 -13.39 3.08
N ALA A 83 -11.45 -13.20 2.01
CA ALA A 83 -12.88 -13.44 2.08
C ALA A 83 -13.14 -14.93 2.35
N ARG A 84 -13.96 -15.23 3.36
CA ARG A 84 -14.35 -16.61 3.66
C ARG A 84 -15.30 -17.11 2.57
N MET A 85 -14.85 -18.05 1.76
CA MET A 85 -15.73 -18.76 0.84
C MET A 85 -16.52 -19.83 1.60
N PRO A 86 -17.86 -19.90 1.46
CA PRO A 86 -18.67 -20.90 2.16
C PRO A 86 -18.32 -22.35 1.78
N TYR A 87 -17.84 -22.57 0.55
CA TYR A 87 -17.37 -23.86 0.08
C TYR A 87 -16.38 -23.68 -1.07
N GLU A 88 -15.51 -24.67 -1.25
CA GLU A 88 -14.54 -24.71 -2.34
C GLU A 88 -15.16 -25.37 -3.58
N HIS A 89 -15.01 -24.74 -4.74
CA HIS A 89 -15.58 -25.25 -5.99
C HIS A 89 -14.62 -26.19 -6.71
N SER A 90 -15.14 -27.31 -7.20
CA SER A 90 -14.43 -28.06 -8.22
C SER A 90 -14.46 -27.34 -9.57
N GLY A 91 -13.51 -27.66 -10.46
CA GLY A 91 -13.45 -27.04 -11.79
C GLY A 91 -14.76 -27.20 -12.58
N HIS A 92 -15.39 -28.37 -12.50
CA HIS A 92 -16.70 -28.61 -13.12
C HIS A 92 -17.80 -27.71 -12.55
N GLN A 93 -17.89 -27.59 -11.22
CA GLN A 93 -18.88 -26.73 -10.58
C GLN A 93 -18.69 -25.26 -10.97
N LEU A 94 -17.44 -24.81 -11.07
CA LEU A 94 -17.13 -23.44 -11.50
C LEU A 94 -17.60 -23.20 -12.94
N GLN A 95 -17.39 -24.17 -13.84
CA GLN A 95 -17.81 -24.07 -15.24
C GLN A 95 -19.33 -23.99 -15.38
N VAL A 96 -20.08 -24.88 -14.72
CA VAL A 96 -21.55 -24.86 -14.74
C VAL A 96 -22.09 -23.51 -14.25
N ARG A 97 -21.51 -22.94 -13.20
CA ARG A 97 -21.90 -21.62 -12.71
C ARG A 97 -21.63 -20.51 -13.73
N LYS A 98 -20.47 -20.53 -14.38
CA LYS A 98 -20.13 -19.57 -15.43
C LYS A 98 -21.12 -19.65 -16.59
N ASP A 99 -21.40 -20.85 -17.08
CA ASP A 99 -22.30 -21.07 -18.21
C ASP A 99 -23.73 -20.60 -17.88
N ALA A 100 -24.22 -20.93 -16.68
CA ALA A 100 -25.52 -20.46 -16.21
C ALA A 100 -25.58 -18.92 -16.16
N CYS A 101 -24.59 -18.27 -15.53
CA CYS A 101 -24.53 -16.81 -15.46
C CYS A 101 -24.47 -16.16 -16.86
N MET A 102 -23.67 -16.71 -17.77
CA MET A 102 -23.57 -16.22 -19.14
C MET A 102 -24.91 -16.34 -19.88
N ASN A 103 -25.60 -17.47 -19.74
CA ASN A 103 -26.94 -17.66 -20.32
C ASN A 103 -27.97 -16.67 -19.75
N PHE A 104 -27.95 -16.41 -18.45
CA PHE A 104 -28.83 -15.40 -17.86
C PHE A 104 -28.52 -13.99 -18.38
N LEU A 105 -27.23 -13.63 -18.49
CA LEU A 105 -26.83 -12.32 -19.00
C LEU A 105 -27.24 -12.11 -20.46
N THR A 106 -27.09 -13.12 -21.32
CA THR A 106 -27.49 -13.03 -22.74
C THR A 106 -29.00 -12.92 -22.90
N LEU A 107 -29.78 -13.67 -22.11
CA LEU A 107 -31.24 -13.57 -22.11
C LEU A 107 -31.72 -12.18 -21.68
N LEU A 108 -31.09 -11.60 -20.65
CA LEU A 108 -31.40 -10.24 -20.21
C LEU A 108 -31.02 -9.20 -21.27
N GLN A 109 -29.87 -9.33 -21.93
CA GLN A 109 -29.49 -8.43 -23.02
C GLN A 109 -30.47 -8.49 -24.19
N ASN A 110 -30.91 -9.68 -24.58
CA ASN A 110 -31.89 -9.86 -25.65
C ASN A 110 -33.26 -9.25 -25.30
N PHE A 111 -33.63 -9.23 -24.02
CA PHE A 111 -34.88 -8.63 -23.55
C PHE A 111 -34.90 -7.10 -23.66
N TRP A 112 -33.75 -6.44 -23.53
CA TRP A 112 -33.63 -4.98 -23.62
C TRP A 112 -33.40 -4.45 -25.05
N ILE A 113 -33.07 -5.31 -26.02
CA ILE A 113 -32.79 -4.92 -27.41
C ILE A 113 -34.05 -4.94 -28.31
N TYR A 114 -35.15 -5.58 -27.90
CA TYR A 114 -36.42 -5.52 -28.61
C TYR A 114 -37.37 -4.47 -27.99
N PRO A 115 -37.59 -3.29 -28.61
CA PRO A 115 -38.77 -2.51 -28.29
C PRO A 115 -39.97 -3.28 -28.85
N GLY A 116 -40.86 -3.74 -27.97
CA GLY A 116 -42.07 -4.46 -28.38
C GLY A 116 -42.88 -3.64 -29.41
N PRO A 117 -43.46 -4.28 -30.45
CA PRO A 117 -44.29 -3.58 -31.42
C PRO A 117 -45.64 -3.28 -30.76
N GLY A 118 -45.78 -2.09 -30.19
CA GLY A 118 -46.98 -1.71 -29.44
C GLY A 118 -47.10 -0.22 -29.26
N GLY A 119 -47.24 0.52 -30.37
CA GLY A 119 -47.47 1.96 -30.36
C GLY A 119 -47.98 2.43 -31.72
N GLY A 120 -49.21 2.07 -32.05
CA GLY A 120 -49.84 2.49 -33.30
C GLY A 120 -51.26 1.98 -33.44
N THR A 121 -52.20 2.64 -32.76
CA THR A 121 -53.49 3.13 -33.29
C THR A 121 -54.09 4.06 -32.25
#